data_AF-A0A916D0Z8-F1
#
_entry.id   AF-A0A916D0Z8-F1
#
_cell.length_a   1.000
_cell.length_b   1.000
_cell.length_c   1.000
_cell.angle_alpha   90.00
_cell.angle_beta   90.00
_cell.angle_gamma   90.00
#
_symmetry.space_group_name_H-M   'P 1'
#
loop_
_entity.id
_entity.type
_entity.pdbx_description
1 polymer ?
#
loop_
_entity_poly.entity_id
_entity_poly.type
_entity_poly.pdbx_seq_one_letter_code
_entity_poly.pdbx_strand_id
1 'polypeptide(L)'
;MTLPPQQAWHAISPQNALQVLNANEAAGLTATEASARLAKYGPNQLTEKPRPGFWSRFIAQFQNFVIYILIFAIIVSFLLGDHLEAVVISAIVILNAILGVVQEGRAERALEALKKLAAPDARCRRDGTTQIIPASQLVPGDIVLIEAGDFIPADLRLLGTANLKIEEAALTGESVATEKHVATIDKADSALGDRHNMAYMGTMVTYGRGHGVVIGTGMTTEMGKIAGMLDSTEEEETPLQKRLNALGKTLSIAALVICGVVFAMNVVQSAIHGEDLLFSLKESFIVAISLAIAAVPEGLPAIVTINLALGMREMIRRNALIRRLPAVETLGSAT
;
A
#
# COMPACT_ATOMS: atom_id res chain seq x y z
N MET A 1 -15.90 8.53 12.84
CA MET A 1 -15.20 8.66 14.14
C MET A 1 -14.69 10.09 14.20
N THR A 2 -15.37 10.96 14.92
CA THR A 2 -15.10 12.40 14.93
C THR A 2 -13.78 12.66 15.66
N LEU A 3 -12.77 13.11 14.92
CA LEU A 3 -11.54 13.64 15.50
C LEU A 3 -11.92 14.73 16.51
N PRO A 4 -11.37 14.73 17.74
CA PRO A 4 -11.55 15.88 18.63
C PRO A 4 -11.11 17.16 17.90
N PRO A 5 -11.77 18.31 18.14
CA PRO A 5 -11.41 19.57 17.50
C PRO A 5 -9.90 19.78 17.65
N GLN A 6 -9.24 20.10 16.54
CA GLN A 6 -7.79 20.19 16.45
C GLN A 6 -7.29 21.30 17.37
N GLN A 7 -7.02 20.93 18.62
CA GLN A 7 -6.57 21.85 19.64
C GLN A 7 -5.18 22.34 19.25
N ALA A 8 -4.98 23.66 19.27
CA ALA A 8 -3.68 24.28 19.00
C ALA A 8 -2.74 24.00 20.18
N TRP A 9 -2.16 22.80 20.24
CA TRP A 9 -1.28 22.36 21.33
C TRP A 9 -0.06 23.25 21.51
N HIS A 10 0.42 23.87 20.43
CA HIS A 10 1.52 24.85 20.46
C HIS A 10 1.13 26.16 21.17
N ALA A 11 -0.16 26.52 21.19
CA ALA A 11 -0.67 27.74 21.79
C ALA A 11 -1.02 27.60 23.29
N ILE A 12 -0.95 26.39 23.85
CA ILE A 12 -1.21 26.16 25.27
C ILE A 12 0.08 25.86 26.06
N SER A 13 0.04 26.19 27.35
CA SER A 13 1.15 25.91 28.27
C SER A 13 1.36 24.41 28.46
N PRO A 14 2.59 23.98 28.80
CA PRO A 14 2.88 22.57 29.13
C PRO A 14 1.93 22.03 30.22
N GLN A 15 1.64 22.84 31.23
CA GLN A 15 0.76 22.48 32.35
C GLN A 15 -0.68 22.27 31.87
N ASN A 16 -1.17 23.15 30.98
CA ASN A 16 -2.50 23.00 30.41
C ASN A 16 -2.58 21.77 29.50
N ALA A 17 -1.53 21.45 28.73
CA ALA A 17 -1.48 20.25 27.91
C ALA A 17 -1.59 18.97 28.75
N LEU A 18 -0.86 18.91 29.88
CA LEU A 18 -0.95 17.83 30.85
C LEU A 18 -2.34 17.71 31.48
N GLN A 19 -2.98 18.84 31.83
CA GLN A 19 -4.33 18.86 32.39
C GLN A 19 -5.38 18.36 31.39
N VAL A 20 -5.35 18.85 30.14
CA VAL A 20 -6.27 18.43 29.09
C VAL A 20 -6.15 16.93 28.82
N LEU A 21 -4.94 16.40 28.84
CA LEU A 21 -4.67 14.98 28.61
C LEU A 21 -4.77 14.13 29.88
N ASN A 22 -5.08 14.72 31.04
CA ASN A 22 -5.04 14.06 32.36
C ASN A 22 -3.77 13.19 32.51
N ALA A 23 -2.61 13.79 32.30
CA ALA A 23 -1.31 13.12 32.35
C ALA A 23 -0.44 13.74 33.45
N ASN A 24 0.36 12.90 34.12
CA ASN A 24 1.32 13.36 35.11
C ASN A 24 2.73 13.37 34.49
N GLU A 25 3.43 14.50 34.57
CA GLU A 25 4.77 14.61 34.00
C GLU A 25 5.81 13.71 34.68
N ALA A 26 5.77 13.63 36.01
CA ALA A 26 6.74 12.88 36.81
C ALA A 26 6.43 11.38 36.83
N ALA A 27 5.16 11.00 36.89
CA ALA A 27 4.74 9.60 36.94
C ALA A 27 4.45 8.99 35.56
N GLY A 28 4.10 9.81 34.57
CA GLY A 28 3.50 9.32 33.33
C GLY A 28 2.09 8.77 33.54
N LEU A 29 1.60 8.00 32.57
CA LEU A 29 0.34 7.27 32.67
C LEU A 29 0.54 5.96 33.46
N THR A 30 -0.55 5.47 34.05
CA THR A 30 -0.55 4.10 34.60
C THR A 30 -0.70 3.07 33.49
N ALA A 31 -0.21 1.85 33.68
CA ALA A 31 -0.39 0.77 32.69
C ALA A 31 -1.88 0.51 32.35
N THR A 32 -2.78 0.64 33.33
CA THR A 32 -4.22 0.46 33.15
C THR A 32 -4.83 1.57 32.31
N GLU A 33 -4.48 2.84 32.56
CA GLU A 33 -4.92 3.97 31.75
C GLU A 33 -4.36 3.90 30.33
N ALA A 34 -3.09 3.55 30.18
CA ALA A 34 -2.46 3.39 28.87
C ALA A 34 -3.19 2.32 28.03
N SER A 35 -3.53 1.18 28.63
CA SER A 35 -4.31 0.11 27.98
C SER A 35 -5.73 0.58 27.61
N ALA A 36 -6.42 1.29 28.51
CA ALA A 36 -7.75 1.84 28.25
C ALA A 36 -7.73 2.88 27.11
N ARG A 37 -6.70 3.74 27.06
CA ARG A 37 -6.49 4.71 25.98
C ARG A 37 -6.13 4.02 24.68
N LEU A 38 -5.36 2.94 24.71
CA LEU A 38 -5.01 2.16 23.52
C LEU A 38 -6.26 1.53 22.89
N ALA A 39 -7.18 1.02 23.71
CA ALA A 39 -8.47 0.52 23.25
C ALA A 39 -9.36 1.63 22.66
N LYS A 40 -9.25 2.87 23.16
CA LYS A 40 -10.05 4.02 22.71
C LYS A 40 -9.51 4.69 21.44
N TYR A 41 -8.21 4.96 21.39
CA TYR A 41 -7.57 5.72 20.31
C TYR A 41 -6.96 4.82 19.23
N GLY A 42 -6.80 3.53 19.52
CA GLY A 42 -6.11 2.58 18.64
C GLY A 42 -4.58 2.68 18.77
N PRO A 43 -3.86 1.78 18.07
CA PRO A 43 -2.40 1.79 18.07
C PRO A 43 -1.85 3.02 17.36
N ASN A 44 -0.66 3.46 17.77
CA ASN A 44 0.12 4.47 17.08
C ASN A 44 0.74 3.89 15.79
N GLN A 45 -0.10 3.70 14.79
CA GLN A 45 0.26 3.20 13.48
C GLN A 45 -0.48 3.99 12.41
N LEU A 46 0.20 4.26 11.31
CA LEU A 46 -0.44 4.77 10.11
C LEU A 46 -1.35 3.67 9.56
N THR A 47 -2.60 4.02 9.27
CA THR A 47 -3.54 3.07 8.69
C THR A 47 -3.10 2.72 7.27
N GLU A 48 -2.68 1.49 7.04
CA GLU A 48 -2.52 0.97 5.68
C GLU A 48 -3.90 0.66 5.10
N LYS A 49 -4.12 0.92 3.80
CA LYS A 49 -5.35 0.50 3.11
C LYS A 49 -5.60 -0.99 3.37
N PRO A 50 -6.84 -1.39 3.68
CA PRO A 50 -7.17 -2.80 3.81
C PRO A 50 -6.84 -3.47 2.49
N ARG A 51 -5.95 -4.48 2.56
CA ARG A 51 -5.55 -5.21 1.36
C ARG A 51 -6.78 -5.87 0.75
N PRO A 52 -6.89 -5.93 -0.58
CA PRO A 52 -7.95 -6.69 -1.21
C PRO A 52 -7.87 -8.14 -0.73
N GLY A 53 -8.97 -8.64 -0.17
CA GLY A 53 -9.09 -10.02 0.27
C GLY A 53 -8.88 -10.99 -0.87
N PHE A 54 -8.63 -12.27 -0.56
CA PHE A 54 -8.44 -13.33 -1.57
C PHE A 54 -9.53 -13.29 -2.65
N TRP A 55 -10.80 -13.17 -2.25
CA TRP A 55 -11.95 -13.09 -3.16
C TRP A 55 -11.95 -11.84 -4.03
N SER A 56 -11.58 -10.68 -3.48
CA SER A 56 -11.48 -9.44 -4.25
C SER A 56 -10.38 -9.54 -5.31
N ARG A 57 -9.22 -10.10 -4.94
CA ARG A 57 -8.11 -10.34 -5.89
C ARG A 57 -8.49 -11.38 -6.94
N PHE A 58 -9.18 -12.44 -6.54
CA PHE A 58 -9.67 -13.46 -7.46
C PHE A 58 -10.63 -12.86 -8.49
N ILE A 59 -11.62 -12.07 -8.06
CA ILE A 59 -12.56 -11.40 -8.97
C ILE A 59 -11.82 -10.40 -9.89
N ALA A 60 -10.83 -9.68 -9.37
CA ALA A 60 -10.02 -8.76 -10.17
C ALA A 60 -9.28 -9.47 -11.31
N GLN A 61 -8.90 -10.75 -11.15
CA GLN A 61 -8.33 -11.53 -12.26
C GLN A 61 -9.28 -11.62 -13.45
N PHE A 62 -10.61 -11.62 -13.24
CA PHE A 62 -11.60 -11.69 -14.32
C PHE A 62 -11.84 -10.35 -15.03
N GLN A 63 -11.23 -9.25 -14.57
CA GLN A 63 -11.36 -7.91 -15.16
C GLN A 63 -10.33 -7.65 -16.26
N ASN A 64 -10.02 -8.66 -17.08
CA ASN A 64 -9.09 -8.55 -18.18
C ASN A 64 -9.78 -8.88 -19.51
N PHE A 65 -9.52 -8.08 -20.55
CA PHE A 65 -10.03 -8.27 -21.90
C PHE A 65 -9.85 -9.71 -22.43
N VAL A 66 -8.69 -10.32 -22.17
CA VAL A 66 -8.39 -11.70 -22.57
C VAL A 66 -9.35 -12.69 -21.90
N ILE A 67 -9.60 -12.51 -20.60
CA ILE A 67 -10.49 -13.39 -19.84
C ILE A 67 -11.95 -13.19 -20.26
N TYR A 68 -12.37 -11.99 -20.66
CA TYR A 68 -13.68 -11.81 -21.28
C TYR A 68 -13.86 -12.60 -22.57
N ILE A 69 -12.82 -12.71 -23.41
CA ILE A 69 -12.86 -13.56 -24.60
C ILE A 69 -13.02 -15.04 -24.21
N LEU A 70 -12.30 -15.50 -23.18
CA LEU A 70 -12.40 -16.88 -22.70
C LEU A 70 -13.77 -17.18 -22.06
N ILE A 71 -14.34 -16.25 -21.30
CA ILE A 71 -15.70 -16.37 -20.75
C ILE A 71 -16.71 -16.45 -21.90
N PHE A 72 -16.56 -15.60 -22.92
CA PHE A 72 -17.40 -15.67 -24.11
C PHE A 72 -17.28 -17.03 -24.81
N ALA A 73 -16.06 -17.55 -24.97
CA ALA A 73 -15.82 -18.88 -25.54
C ALA A 73 -16.49 -20.00 -24.71
N ILE A 74 -16.42 -19.95 -23.38
CA ILE A 74 -17.10 -20.90 -22.48
C ILE A 74 -18.62 -20.87 -22.72
N ILE A 75 -19.22 -19.68 -22.78
CA ILE A 75 -20.66 -19.52 -22.99
C ILE A 75 -21.08 -20.11 -24.33
N VAL A 76 -20.34 -19.81 -25.41
CA VAL A 76 -20.71 -20.30 -26.74
C VAL A 76 -20.47 -21.81 -26.88
N SER A 77 -19.38 -22.37 -26.36
CA SER A 77 -19.15 -23.83 -26.36
C SER A 77 -20.24 -24.58 -25.60
N PHE A 78 -20.71 -24.03 -24.47
CA PHE A 78 -21.81 -24.62 -23.72
C PHE A 78 -23.12 -24.60 -24.52
N LEU A 79 -23.43 -23.49 -25.21
CA LEU A 79 -24.63 -23.36 -26.06
C LEU A 79 -24.59 -24.31 -27.27
N LEU A 80 -23.41 -24.59 -27.82
CA LEU A 80 -23.22 -25.55 -28.92
C LEU A 80 -23.24 -27.02 -28.46
N GLY A 81 -23.47 -27.27 -27.17
CA GLY A 81 -23.49 -28.62 -26.59
C GLY A 81 -22.13 -29.29 -26.55
N ASP A 82 -21.03 -28.52 -26.62
CA ASP A 82 -19.69 -29.03 -26.39
C ASP A 82 -19.28 -28.79 -24.93
N HIS A 83 -19.79 -29.66 -24.07
CA HIS A 83 -19.54 -29.59 -22.64
C HIS A 83 -18.07 -29.90 -22.29
N LEU A 84 -17.36 -30.69 -23.10
CA LEU A 84 -15.98 -31.05 -22.83
C LEU A 84 -15.06 -29.85 -23.04
N GLU A 85 -15.19 -29.16 -24.18
CA GLU A 85 -14.41 -27.95 -24.47
C GLU A 85 -14.72 -26.84 -23.45
N ALA A 86 -16.01 -26.62 -23.12
CA ALA A 86 -16.40 -25.63 -22.11
C ALA A 86 -15.78 -25.93 -20.72
N VAL A 87 -15.73 -27.21 -20.32
CA VAL A 87 -15.10 -27.62 -19.05
C VAL A 87 -13.59 -27.43 -19.08
N VAL A 88 -12.92 -27.76 -20.18
CA VAL A 88 -11.46 -27.57 -20.34
C VAL A 88 -11.10 -26.09 -20.24
N ILE A 89 -11.81 -25.21 -20.96
CA ILE A 89 -11.55 -23.77 -20.92
C ILE A 89 -11.84 -23.20 -19.53
N SER A 90 -12.94 -23.63 -18.90
CA SER A 90 -13.26 -23.23 -17.53
C SER A 90 -12.16 -23.63 -16.55
N ALA A 91 -11.60 -24.84 -16.68
CA ALA A 91 -10.51 -25.32 -15.85
C ALA A 91 -9.24 -24.47 -16.03
N ILE A 92 -8.89 -24.09 -17.26
CA ILE A 92 -7.75 -23.20 -17.55
C ILE A 92 -7.95 -21.83 -16.91
N VAL A 93 -9.13 -21.21 -17.08
CA VAL A 93 -9.43 -19.88 -16.51
C VAL A 93 -9.36 -19.92 -14.98
N ILE A 94 -9.96 -20.93 -14.34
CA ILE A 94 -9.93 -21.09 -12.88
C ILE A 94 -8.49 -21.32 -12.39
N LEU A 95 -7.74 -22.21 -13.06
CA LEU A 95 -6.35 -22.49 -12.71
C LEU A 95 -5.49 -21.23 -12.82
N ASN A 96 -5.64 -20.45 -13.90
CA ASN A 96 -4.92 -19.20 -14.09
C ASN A 96 -5.28 -18.15 -13.03
N ALA A 97 -6.56 -18.02 -12.67
CA ALA A 97 -6.98 -17.12 -11.60
C ALA A 97 -6.38 -17.52 -10.24
N ILE A 98 -6.38 -18.81 -9.91
CA ILE A 98 -5.76 -19.33 -8.68
C ILE A 98 -4.24 -19.10 -8.69
N LEU A 99 -3.57 -19.44 -9.79
CA LEU A 99 -2.13 -19.24 -9.96
C LEU A 99 -1.77 -17.75 -9.84
N GLY A 100 -2.55 -16.86 -10.45
CA GLY A 100 -2.38 -15.41 -10.34
C GLY A 100 -2.41 -14.92 -8.89
N VAL A 101 -3.45 -15.28 -8.14
CA VAL A 101 -3.59 -14.88 -6.73
C VAL A 101 -2.49 -15.46 -5.84
N VAL A 102 -2.08 -16.72 -6.08
CA VAL A 102 -1.00 -17.37 -5.31
C VAL A 102 0.36 -16.75 -5.64
N GLN A 103 0.64 -16.45 -6.90
CA GLN A 103 1.91 -15.84 -7.34
C GLN A 103 2.06 -14.41 -6.80
N GLU A 104 0.99 -13.61 -6.87
CA GLU A 104 0.95 -12.26 -6.30
C GLU A 104 1.18 -12.29 -4.77
N GLY A 105 0.48 -13.18 -4.07
CA GLY A 105 0.61 -13.32 -2.61
C GLY A 105 2.00 -13.75 -2.14
N ARG A 106 2.79 -14.45 -2.97
CA ARG A 106 4.19 -14.80 -2.63
C ARG A 106 5.12 -13.60 -2.71
N ALA A 107 4.92 -12.72 -3.70
CA ALA A 107 5.73 -11.52 -3.88
C ALA A 107 5.50 -10.50 -2.76
N GLU A 108 4.24 -10.32 -2.33
CA GLU A 108 3.87 -9.43 -1.22
C GLU A 108 4.48 -9.86 0.12
N ARG A 109 4.48 -11.17 0.43
CA ARG A 109 5.03 -11.69 1.70
C ARG A 109 6.51 -11.39 1.86
N ALA A 110 7.27 -11.40 0.76
CA ALA A 110 8.69 -11.05 0.80
C ALA A 110 8.89 -9.57 1.18
N LEU A 111 8.03 -8.67 0.70
CA LEU A 111 8.05 -7.25 1.04
C LEU A 111 7.64 -7.00 2.50
N GLU A 112 6.66 -7.73 3.02
CA GLU A 112 6.22 -7.60 4.40
C GLU A 112 7.27 -8.02 5.42
N ALA A 113 7.97 -9.11 5.16
CA ALA A 113 9.07 -9.56 6.02
C ALA A 113 10.15 -8.48 6.14
N LEU A 114 10.40 -7.71 5.07
CA LEU A 114 11.33 -6.59 5.07
C LEU A 114 10.79 -5.38 5.86
N LYS A 115 9.49 -5.06 5.77
CA LYS A 115 8.86 -3.98 6.55
C LYS A 115 8.87 -4.23 8.06
N LYS A 116 8.64 -5.48 8.49
CA LYS A 116 8.55 -5.85 9.92
C LYS A 116 9.88 -5.73 10.68
N LEU A 117 11.01 -5.69 9.98
CA LEU A 117 12.34 -5.55 10.59
C LEU A 117 12.69 -4.10 11.01
N ALA A 118 11.82 -3.12 10.72
CA ALA A 118 12.10 -1.70 10.92
C ALA A 118 11.11 -0.99 11.88
N ALA A 119 10.33 -1.71 12.68
CA ALA A 119 9.38 -1.09 13.61
C ALA A 119 10.14 -0.45 14.79
N PRO A 120 10.03 0.89 15.01
CA PRO A 120 10.80 1.58 16.04
C PRO A 120 10.22 1.34 17.44
N ASP A 121 11.12 1.24 18.42
CA ASP A 121 10.79 1.31 19.84
C ASP A 121 10.73 2.76 20.31
N ALA A 122 10.03 3.01 21.41
CA ALA A 122 9.91 4.31 22.04
C ALA A 122 10.23 4.24 23.54
N ARG A 123 10.93 5.25 24.05
CA ARG A 123 11.13 5.47 25.49
C ARG A 123 10.00 6.31 26.05
N CYS A 124 9.26 5.76 26.99
CA CYS A 124 8.20 6.49 27.69
C CYS A 124 8.30 6.33 29.19
N ARG A 125 7.66 7.24 29.93
CA ARG A 125 7.46 7.12 31.37
C ARG A 125 6.06 6.60 31.65
N ARG A 126 5.98 5.48 32.37
CA ARG A 126 4.72 4.90 32.87
C ARG A 126 4.94 4.37 34.29
N ASP A 127 3.94 4.53 35.15
CA ASP A 127 3.99 4.12 36.56
C ASP A 127 5.25 4.65 37.32
N GLY A 128 5.70 5.86 36.99
CA GLY A 128 6.88 6.50 37.57
C GLY A 128 8.23 5.99 37.07
N THR A 129 8.23 5.02 36.15
CA THR A 129 9.46 4.38 35.64
C THR A 129 9.63 4.63 34.16
N THR A 130 10.88 4.70 33.71
CA THR A 130 11.19 4.79 32.27
C THR A 130 11.18 3.39 31.69
N GLN A 131 10.42 3.19 30.63
CA GLN A 131 10.21 1.91 29.97
C GLN A 131 10.42 2.07 28.46
N ILE A 132 10.95 1.01 27.82
CA ILE A 132 11.02 0.90 26.37
C ILE A 132 9.83 0.05 25.92
N ILE A 133 8.97 0.63 25.10
CA ILE A 133 7.81 -0.05 24.55
C ILE A 133 7.81 0.09 23.03
N PRO A 134 7.15 -0.82 22.30
CA PRO A 134 6.94 -0.63 20.87
C PRO A 134 6.24 0.70 20.62
N ALA A 135 6.72 1.51 19.66
CA ALA A 135 6.13 2.83 19.39
C ALA A 135 4.64 2.75 19.05
N SER A 136 4.17 1.60 18.55
CA SER A 136 2.75 1.31 18.27
C SER A 136 1.84 1.28 19.50
N GLN A 137 2.40 1.12 20.71
CA GLN A 137 1.66 1.11 21.96
C GLN A 137 1.59 2.48 22.64
N LEU A 138 2.19 3.52 22.04
CA LEU A 138 2.03 4.89 22.53
C LEU A 138 0.60 5.38 22.35
N VAL A 139 0.14 6.13 23.34
CA VAL A 139 -1.20 6.72 23.36
C VAL A 139 -1.14 8.20 23.73
N PRO A 140 -2.14 9.01 23.36
CA PRO A 140 -2.23 10.40 23.80
C PRO A 140 -2.15 10.50 25.33
N GLY A 141 -1.26 11.36 25.83
CA GLY A 141 -0.96 11.54 27.26
C GLY A 141 0.27 10.79 27.77
N ASP A 142 0.87 9.87 27.01
CA ASP A 142 2.16 9.29 27.40
C ASP A 142 3.24 10.37 27.48
N ILE A 143 4.18 10.23 28.42
CA ILE A 143 5.36 11.10 28.51
C ILE A 143 6.51 10.39 27.81
N VAL A 144 6.94 10.92 26.67
CA VAL A 144 8.03 10.36 25.86
C VAL A 144 9.32 11.08 26.19
N LEU A 145 10.40 10.31 26.36
CA LEU A 145 11.75 10.84 26.54
C LEU A 145 12.50 10.68 25.23
N ILE A 146 13.17 11.75 24.78
CA ILE A 146 13.88 11.81 23.52
C ILE A 146 15.29 12.34 23.73
N GLU A 147 16.26 11.76 23.03
CA GLU A 147 17.65 12.25 22.99
C GLU A 147 18.25 12.14 21.59
N ALA A 148 19.43 12.72 21.40
CA ALA A 148 20.12 12.71 20.12
C ALA A 148 20.25 11.29 19.53
N GLY A 149 19.81 11.13 18.29
CA GLY A 149 19.73 9.84 17.57
C GLY A 149 18.35 9.19 17.60
N ASP A 150 17.44 9.62 18.48
CA ASP A 150 16.07 9.09 18.51
C ASP A 150 15.23 9.68 17.36
N PHE A 151 14.40 8.82 16.76
CA PHE A 151 13.26 9.27 15.97
C PHE A 151 12.10 9.64 16.91
N ILE A 152 11.39 10.71 16.57
CA ILE A 152 10.19 11.12 17.30
C ILE A 152 9.07 10.12 16.98
N PRO A 153 8.55 9.37 17.97
CA PRO A 153 7.67 8.23 17.72
C PRO A 153 6.18 8.61 17.54
N ALA A 154 5.78 9.81 17.97
CA ALA A 154 4.43 10.36 17.90
C ALA A 154 4.51 11.89 17.95
N ASP A 155 3.41 12.61 17.68
CA ASP A 155 3.43 14.08 17.85
C ASP A 155 3.42 14.45 19.33
N LEU A 156 4.36 15.31 19.74
CA LEU A 156 4.61 15.67 21.13
C LEU A 156 4.46 17.18 21.34
N ARG A 157 3.87 17.55 22.48
CA ARG A 157 4.03 18.87 23.08
C ARG A 157 5.19 18.81 24.07
N LEU A 158 6.25 19.60 23.83
CA LEU A 158 7.45 19.59 24.66
C LEU A 158 7.18 20.16 26.06
N LEU A 159 7.60 19.42 27.08
CA LEU A 159 7.48 19.80 28.49
C LEU A 159 8.82 20.26 29.07
N GLY A 160 9.92 19.66 28.61
CA GLY A 160 11.28 20.01 29.00
C GLY A 160 12.27 19.79 27.87
N THR A 161 13.26 20.68 27.76
CA THR A 161 14.29 20.65 26.73
C THR A 161 15.65 21.04 27.32
N ALA A 162 16.71 20.38 26.89
CA ALA A 162 18.09 20.74 27.19
C ALA A 162 18.88 20.77 25.87
N ASN A 163 19.05 21.98 25.32
CA ASN A 163 19.68 22.25 24.02
C ASN A 163 19.10 21.37 22.90
N LEU A 164 17.78 21.14 22.89
CA LEU A 164 17.14 20.21 21.97
C LEU A 164 17.10 20.79 20.55
N LYS A 165 17.61 20.04 19.58
CA LYS A 165 17.50 20.36 18.14
C LYS A 165 16.95 19.16 17.39
N ILE A 166 15.96 19.41 16.52
CA ILE A 166 15.27 18.38 15.74
C ILE A 166 15.36 18.74 14.26
N GLU A 167 15.70 17.75 13.44
CA GLU A 167 15.64 17.85 11.98
C GLU A 167 14.21 17.57 11.50
N GLU A 168 13.56 18.58 10.93
CA GLU A 168 12.15 18.51 10.52
C GLU A 168 11.98 18.52 9.00
N ALA A 169 13.07 18.26 8.25
CA ALA A 169 13.10 18.27 6.79
C ALA A 169 11.99 17.41 6.15
N ALA A 170 11.62 16.29 6.80
CA ALA A 170 10.54 15.41 6.34
C ALA A 170 9.15 16.06 6.31
N LEU A 171 8.92 17.14 7.07
CA LEU A 171 7.63 17.83 7.18
C LEU A 171 7.68 19.28 6.68
N THR A 172 8.82 19.96 6.84
CA THR A 172 8.97 21.38 6.46
C THR A 172 9.75 21.58 5.17
N GLY A 173 10.53 20.58 4.74
CA GLY A 173 11.49 20.71 3.63
C GLY A 173 12.77 21.47 3.99
N GLU A 174 12.92 21.95 5.23
CA GLU A 174 14.10 22.69 5.69
C GLU A 174 15.13 21.74 6.30
N SER A 175 16.35 21.72 5.74
CA SER A 175 17.42 20.80 6.19
C SER A 175 18.17 21.26 7.45
N VAL A 176 17.96 22.50 7.89
CA VAL A 176 18.61 23.02 9.09
C VAL A 176 17.83 22.56 10.32
N ALA A 177 18.53 21.94 11.28
CA ALA A 177 17.90 21.49 12.51
C ALA A 177 17.35 22.69 13.32
N THR A 178 16.10 22.58 13.72
CA THR A 178 15.36 23.63 14.43
C THR A 178 15.58 23.49 15.92
N GLU A 179 15.93 24.60 16.58
CA GLU A 179 16.04 24.65 18.04
C GLU A 179 14.66 24.66 18.69
N LYS A 180 14.50 23.84 19.73
CA LYS A 180 13.21 23.61 20.38
C LYS A 180 13.17 24.21 21.77
N HIS A 181 12.02 24.74 22.16
CA HIS A 181 11.80 25.34 23.47
C HIS A 181 10.41 25.01 24.03
N VAL A 182 10.21 25.25 25.34
CA VAL A 182 8.96 24.88 26.03
C VAL A 182 7.89 25.98 25.96
N ALA A 183 8.29 27.24 25.73
CA ALA A 183 7.41 28.41 25.75
C ALA A 183 6.22 28.28 24.78
N THR A 184 5.09 28.88 25.16
CA THR A 184 3.86 28.93 24.35
C THR A 184 4.06 29.80 23.12
N ILE A 185 3.32 29.50 22.06
CA ILE A 185 3.35 30.25 20.80
C ILE A 185 1.94 30.79 20.56
N ASP A 186 1.76 32.10 20.78
CA ASP A 186 0.44 32.73 20.92
C ASP A 186 -0.40 32.74 19.63
N LYS A 187 0.23 32.53 18.47
CA LYS A 187 -0.46 32.47 17.18
C LYS A 187 -1.03 31.06 16.94
N ALA A 188 -2.34 30.92 17.09
CA ALA A 188 -3.04 29.66 16.81
C ALA A 188 -2.81 29.16 15.36
N ASP A 189 -2.69 30.08 14.41
CA ASP A 189 -2.50 29.78 12.98
C ASP A 189 -1.01 29.70 12.54
N SER A 190 -0.07 29.56 13.48
CA SER A 190 1.35 29.37 13.14
C SER A 190 1.55 28.18 12.20
N ALA A 191 2.42 28.35 11.20
CA ALA A 191 2.84 27.28 10.30
C ALA A 191 3.57 26.18 11.09
N LEU A 192 3.64 24.97 10.52
CA LEU A 192 4.22 23.80 11.20
C LEU A 192 5.68 24.05 11.63
N GLY A 193 6.48 24.70 10.77
CA GLY A 193 7.88 25.05 11.04
C GLY A 193 8.06 26.09 12.16
N ASP A 194 7.09 26.98 12.37
CA ASP A 194 7.16 28.01 13.42
C ASP A 194 6.82 27.45 14.81
N ARG A 195 6.30 26.22 14.90
CA ARG A 195 5.86 25.59 16.15
C ARG A 195 7.04 24.94 16.87
N HIS A 196 8.02 25.75 17.29
CA HIS A 196 9.26 25.30 17.96
C HIS A 196 9.07 24.61 19.31
N ASN A 197 7.84 24.56 19.81
CA ASN A 197 7.49 23.92 21.07
C ASN A 197 6.79 22.55 20.91
N MET A 198 6.78 22.07 19.66
CA MET A 198 6.28 20.76 19.24
C MET A 198 7.43 19.91 18.68
N ALA A 199 7.26 18.58 18.73
CA ALA A 199 8.08 17.61 18.00
C ALA A 199 7.15 16.64 17.27
N TYR A 200 7.47 16.29 16.03
CA TYR A 200 6.52 15.59 15.14
C TYR A 200 6.98 14.19 14.77
N MET A 201 6.04 13.26 14.63
CA MET A 201 6.31 11.87 14.29
C MET A 201 7.16 11.74 13.01
N GLY A 202 8.22 10.94 13.08
CA GLY A 202 9.11 10.65 11.94
C GLY A 202 10.25 11.65 11.73
N THR A 203 10.29 12.74 12.51
CA THR A 203 11.46 13.63 12.59
C THR A 203 12.54 13.04 13.51
N MET A 204 13.77 13.55 13.45
CA MET A 204 14.91 12.98 14.18
C MET A 204 15.57 14.03 15.09
N VAL A 205 15.89 13.63 16.32
CA VAL A 205 16.64 14.48 17.24
C VAL A 205 18.11 14.49 16.85
N THR A 206 18.64 15.64 16.45
CA THR A 206 20.04 15.78 16.07
C THR A 206 20.95 16.10 17.24
N TYR A 207 20.43 16.77 18.28
CA TYR A 207 21.22 17.21 19.42
C TYR A 207 20.37 17.43 20.66
N GLY A 208 20.99 17.28 21.83
CA GLY A 208 20.37 17.52 23.13
C GLY A 208 19.41 16.41 23.56
N ARG A 209 18.57 16.75 24.53
CA ARG A 209 17.53 15.85 25.06
C ARG A 209 16.30 16.64 25.48
N GLY A 210 15.18 15.96 25.57
CA GLY A 210 13.94 16.54 26.05
C GLY A 210 12.93 15.47 26.42
N HIS A 211 11.78 15.94 26.89
CA HIS A 211 10.62 15.10 27.08
C HIS A 211 9.35 15.88 26.74
N GLY A 212 8.34 15.15 26.28
CA GLY A 212 7.09 15.74 25.81
C GLY A 212 5.91 14.81 26.09
N VAL A 213 4.73 15.38 26.17
CA VAL A 213 3.48 14.63 26.24
C VAL A 213 2.98 14.34 24.84
N VAL A 214 2.56 13.09 24.57
CA VAL A 214 1.96 12.69 23.30
C VAL A 214 0.62 13.39 23.13
N ILE A 215 0.48 14.18 22.06
CA ILE A 215 -0.75 14.89 21.72
C ILE A 215 -1.55 14.20 20.59
N GLY A 216 -0.86 13.41 19.76
CA GLY A 216 -1.46 12.74 18.61
C GLY A 216 -0.66 11.49 18.24
N THR A 217 -1.40 10.45 17.84
CA THR A 217 -0.86 9.15 17.41
C THR A 217 -1.48 8.71 16.09
N GLY A 218 -0.79 7.84 15.35
CA GLY A 218 -1.27 7.28 14.09
C GLY A 218 -1.74 8.35 13.10
N MET A 219 -2.96 8.18 12.58
CA MET A 219 -3.56 9.09 11.57
C MET A 219 -3.87 10.51 12.09
N THR A 220 -3.80 10.75 13.40
CA THR A 220 -4.05 12.09 13.98
C THR A 220 -2.81 12.99 14.00
N THR A 221 -1.62 12.40 13.78
CA THR A 221 -0.35 13.13 13.67
C THR A 221 -0.29 13.96 12.37
N GLU A 222 0.62 14.92 12.30
CA GLU A 222 0.86 15.68 11.05
C GLU A 222 1.31 14.76 9.90
N MET A 223 2.19 13.80 10.20
CA MET A 223 2.57 12.77 9.23
C MET A 223 1.38 11.86 8.85
N GLY A 224 0.49 11.57 9.79
CA GLY A 224 -0.75 10.83 9.56
C GLY A 224 -1.74 11.57 8.66
N LYS A 225 -1.85 12.89 8.81
CA LYS A 225 -2.67 13.73 7.92
C LYS A 225 -2.11 13.74 6.51
N ILE A 226 -0.79 13.87 6.36
CA ILE A 226 -0.11 13.75 5.05
C ILE A 226 -0.38 12.37 4.43
N ALA A 227 -0.24 11.30 5.21
CA ALA A 227 -0.54 9.94 4.74
C ALA A 227 -2.00 9.80 4.29
N GLY A 228 -2.96 10.37 5.03
CA GLY A 228 -4.37 10.37 4.65
C GLY A 228 -4.66 11.13 3.36
N MET A 229 -3.98 12.26 3.13
CA MET A 229 -4.09 13.01 1.86
C MET A 229 -3.55 12.20 0.70
N LEU A 230 -2.37 11.57 0.85
CA LEU A 230 -1.78 10.72 -0.19
C LEU A 230 -2.63 9.50 -0.52
N ASP A 231 -3.35 8.95 0.46
CA ASP A 231 -4.19 7.77 0.27
C ASP A 231 -5.43 8.03 -0.61
N SER A 232 -5.81 9.28 -0.83
CA SER A 232 -6.86 9.65 -1.78
C SER A 232 -6.41 9.62 -3.25
N THR A 233 -5.13 9.37 -3.52
CA THR A 233 -4.60 9.28 -4.89
C THR A 233 -4.84 7.89 -5.44
N GLU A 234 -5.55 7.78 -6.56
CA GLU A 234 -5.74 6.51 -7.27
C GLU A 234 -4.40 5.95 -7.75
N GLU A 235 -4.19 4.64 -7.62
CA GLU A 235 -2.99 3.99 -8.15
C GLU A 235 -3.11 3.92 -9.68
N GLU A 236 -2.27 4.69 -10.38
CA GLU A 236 -2.16 4.57 -11.84
C GLU A 236 -1.37 3.31 -12.24
N GLU A 237 -1.81 2.66 -13.32
CA GLU A 237 -1.06 1.56 -13.95
C GLU A 237 0.35 2.01 -14.38
N THR A 238 1.34 1.14 -14.19
CA THR A 238 2.72 1.44 -14.62
C THR A 238 2.87 1.47 -16.14
N PRO A 239 3.91 2.12 -16.70
CA PRO A 239 4.13 2.12 -18.13
C PRO A 239 4.25 0.70 -18.74
N LEU A 240 4.86 -0.26 -18.04
CA LEU A 240 4.98 -1.66 -18.47
C LEU A 240 3.63 -2.36 -18.38
N GLN A 241 2.84 -2.12 -17.34
CA GLN A 241 1.46 -2.62 -17.27
C GLN A 241 0.63 -2.12 -18.45
N LYS A 242 0.67 -0.81 -18.73
CA LYS A 242 0.00 -0.22 -19.91
C LYS A 242 0.48 -0.86 -21.22
N ARG A 243 1.79 -1.08 -21.38
CA ARG A 243 2.36 -1.74 -22.56
C ARG A 243 1.99 -3.21 -22.66
N LEU A 244 2.00 -3.96 -21.56
CA LEU A 244 1.59 -5.37 -21.53
C LEU A 244 0.10 -5.52 -21.83
N ASN A 245 -0.75 -4.65 -21.29
CA ASN A 245 -2.17 -4.58 -21.61
C ASN A 245 -2.38 -4.27 -23.09
N ALA A 246 -1.62 -3.31 -23.65
CA ALA A 246 -1.67 -3.00 -25.08
C ALA A 246 -1.18 -4.16 -25.96
N LEU A 247 -0.10 -4.84 -25.58
CA LEU A 247 0.42 -6.02 -26.27
C LEU A 247 -0.59 -7.18 -26.22
N GLY A 248 -1.14 -7.47 -25.04
CA GLY A 248 -2.20 -8.47 -24.84
C GLY A 248 -3.41 -8.18 -25.72
N LYS A 249 -3.91 -6.93 -25.71
CA LYS A 249 -5.01 -6.50 -26.57
C LYS A 249 -4.68 -6.67 -28.06
N THR A 250 -3.46 -6.30 -28.48
CA THR A 250 -3.04 -6.41 -29.88
C THR A 250 -2.96 -7.86 -30.33
N LEU A 251 -2.34 -8.74 -29.53
CA LEU A 251 -2.26 -10.17 -29.80
C LEU A 251 -3.64 -10.82 -29.82
N SER A 252 -4.52 -10.47 -28.88
CA SER A 252 -5.91 -10.96 -28.87
C SER A 252 -6.70 -10.52 -30.10
N ILE A 253 -6.57 -9.26 -30.54
CA ILE A 253 -7.23 -8.79 -31.76
C ILE A 253 -6.67 -9.53 -32.99
N ALA A 254 -5.35 -9.68 -33.09
CA ALA A 254 -4.73 -10.43 -34.18
C ALA A 254 -5.19 -11.90 -34.21
N ALA A 255 -5.23 -12.55 -33.04
CA ALA A 255 -5.75 -13.92 -32.91
C ALA A 255 -7.22 -14.01 -33.34
N LEU A 256 -8.08 -13.08 -32.90
CA LEU A 256 -9.49 -13.02 -33.31
C LEU A 256 -9.66 -12.85 -34.82
N VAL A 257 -8.83 -12.00 -35.46
CA VAL A 257 -8.84 -11.82 -36.91
C VAL A 257 -8.46 -13.13 -37.62
N ILE A 258 -7.40 -13.80 -37.17
CA ILE A 258 -6.98 -15.09 -37.75
C ILE A 258 -8.06 -16.15 -37.55
N CYS A 259 -8.66 -16.22 -36.35
CA CYS A 259 -9.77 -17.13 -36.06
C CYS A 259 -10.98 -16.86 -36.96
N GLY A 260 -11.32 -15.59 -37.18
CA GLY A 260 -12.40 -15.20 -38.11
C GLY A 260 -12.11 -15.59 -39.55
N VAL A 261 -10.87 -15.44 -40.02
CA VAL A 261 -10.45 -15.87 -41.36
C VAL A 261 -10.52 -17.38 -41.51
N VAL A 262 -9.97 -18.14 -40.56
CA VAL A 262 -10.00 -19.61 -40.56
C VAL A 262 -11.45 -20.12 -40.51
N PHE A 263 -12.28 -19.54 -39.65
CA PHE A 263 -13.71 -19.85 -39.56
C PHE A 263 -14.42 -19.60 -40.89
N ALA A 264 -14.22 -18.44 -41.50
CA ALA A 264 -14.83 -18.10 -42.79
C ALA A 264 -14.38 -19.06 -43.90
N MET A 265 -13.09 -19.42 -43.95
CA MET A 265 -12.57 -20.39 -44.91
C MET A 265 -13.21 -21.77 -44.73
N ASN A 266 -13.34 -22.27 -43.50
CA ASN A 266 -13.97 -23.56 -43.23
C ASN A 266 -15.47 -23.56 -43.59
N VAL A 267 -16.19 -22.47 -43.30
CA VAL A 267 -17.62 -22.34 -43.67
C VAL A 267 -17.79 -22.33 -45.19
N VAL A 268 -16.96 -21.58 -45.92
CA VAL A 268 -17.01 -21.56 -47.39
C VAL A 268 -16.67 -22.93 -47.97
N GLN A 269 -15.66 -23.61 -47.42
CA GLN A 269 -15.29 -24.95 -47.86
C GLN A 269 -16.41 -25.96 -47.63
N SER A 270 -17.02 -25.96 -46.45
CA SER A 270 -18.17 -26.82 -46.10
C SER A 270 -19.37 -26.56 -47.03
N ALA A 271 -19.69 -25.29 -47.30
CA ALA A 271 -20.77 -24.91 -48.22
C ALA A 271 -20.54 -25.41 -49.66
N ILE A 272 -19.28 -25.47 -50.11
CA ILE A 272 -18.91 -26.00 -51.43
C ILE A 272 -19.00 -27.54 -51.49
N HIS A 273 -18.64 -28.24 -50.40
CA HIS A 273 -18.64 -29.70 -50.34
C HIS A 273 -20.01 -30.31 -50.00
N GLY A 274 -21.00 -29.48 -49.66
CA GLY A 274 -22.37 -29.91 -49.35
C GLY A 274 -22.50 -30.61 -48.00
N GLU A 275 -21.61 -30.30 -47.05
CA GLU A 275 -21.65 -30.83 -45.70
C GLU A 275 -22.78 -30.19 -44.87
N ASP A 276 -23.18 -30.87 -43.79
CA ASP A 276 -24.20 -30.37 -42.89
C ASP A 276 -23.70 -29.10 -42.17
N LEU A 277 -24.27 -27.94 -42.53
CA LEU A 277 -23.81 -26.61 -42.11
C LEU A 277 -23.73 -26.48 -40.59
N LEU A 278 -24.65 -27.10 -39.84
CA LEU A 278 -24.65 -27.07 -38.38
C LEU A 278 -23.45 -27.81 -37.78
N PHE A 279 -23.04 -28.92 -38.39
CA PHE A 279 -21.89 -29.70 -37.94
C PHE A 279 -20.58 -28.96 -38.23
N SER A 280 -20.40 -28.46 -39.46
CA SER A 280 -19.18 -27.74 -39.84
C SER A 280 -19.03 -26.39 -39.12
N LEU A 281 -20.13 -25.69 -38.79
CA LEU A 281 -20.08 -24.48 -37.96
C LEU A 281 -19.57 -24.78 -36.55
N LYS A 282 -20.00 -25.91 -35.96
CA LYS A 282 -19.56 -26.35 -34.64
C LYS A 282 -18.06 -26.69 -34.64
N GLU A 283 -17.58 -27.50 -35.59
CA GLU A 283 -16.16 -27.84 -35.69
C GLU A 283 -15.28 -26.61 -35.96
N SER A 284 -15.70 -25.74 -36.88
CA SER A 284 -14.98 -24.51 -37.20
C SER A 284 -14.85 -23.58 -36.00
N PHE A 285 -15.89 -23.53 -35.17
CA PHE A 285 -15.91 -22.71 -33.96
C PHE A 285 -14.98 -23.28 -32.87
N ILE A 286 -14.95 -24.60 -32.68
CA ILE A 286 -14.03 -25.27 -31.74
C ILE A 286 -12.58 -24.98 -32.16
N VAL A 287 -12.24 -25.17 -33.44
CA VAL A 287 -10.90 -24.88 -33.97
C VAL A 287 -10.51 -23.42 -33.76
N ALA A 288 -11.44 -22.48 -33.98
CA ALA A 288 -11.22 -21.06 -33.74
C ALA A 288 -10.93 -20.76 -32.26
N ILE A 289 -11.68 -21.36 -31.33
CA ILE A 289 -11.44 -21.18 -29.89
C ILE A 289 -10.09 -21.79 -29.47
N SER A 290 -9.79 -23.02 -29.88
CA SER A 290 -8.53 -23.68 -29.51
C SER A 290 -7.32 -22.88 -30.02
N LEU A 291 -7.44 -22.27 -31.21
CA LEU A 291 -6.42 -21.36 -31.76
C LEU A 291 -6.31 -20.06 -30.96
N ALA A 292 -7.44 -19.46 -30.56
CA ALA A 292 -7.46 -18.25 -29.76
C ALA A 292 -6.80 -18.47 -28.39
N ILE A 293 -7.05 -19.60 -27.73
CA ILE A 293 -6.44 -19.98 -26.44
C ILE A 293 -4.92 -20.13 -26.60
N ALA A 294 -4.47 -20.83 -27.65
CA ALA A 294 -3.04 -21.04 -27.91
C ALA A 294 -2.27 -19.72 -28.13
N ALA A 295 -2.95 -18.66 -28.57
CA ALA A 295 -2.35 -17.35 -28.81
C ALA A 295 -2.27 -16.46 -27.56
N VAL A 296 -2.88 -16.85 -26.43
CA VAL A 296 -2.85 -16.05 -25.21
C VAL A 296 -1.48 -16.18 -24.53
N PRO A 297 -0.76 -15.07 -24.30
CA PRO A 297 0.55 -15.12 -23.67
C PRO A 297 0.42 -15.15 -22.13
N GLU A 298 -0.05 -16.28 -21.61
CA GLU A 298 -0.38 -16.49 -20.18
C GLU A 298 0.85 -16.38 -19.24
N GLY A 299 2.06 -16.59 -19.76
CA GLY A 299 3.31 -16.53 -18.99
C GLY A 299 3.88 -15.13 -18.77
N LEU A 300 3.40 -14.11 -19.50
CA LEU A 300 4.01 -12.77 -19.47
C LEU A 300 3.97 -12.10 -18.08
N PRO A 301 2.83 -12.09 -17.35
CA PRO A 301 2.77 -11.46 -16.03
C PRO A 301 3.72 -12.10 -15.01
N ALA A 302 3.88 -13.42 -15.06
CA ALA A 302 4.78 -14.16 -14.19
C ALA A 302 6.25 -13.83 -14.48
N ILE A 303 6.65 -13.85 -15.76
CA ILE A 303 8.02 -13.50 -16.18
C ILE A 303 8.37 -12.08 -15.76
N VAL A 304 7.46 -11.13 -15.98
CA VAL A 304 7.65 -9.72 -15.61
C VAL A 304 7.82 -9.57 -14.10
N THR A 305 6.96 -10.20 -13.30
CA THR A 305 7.02 -10.16 -11.83
C THR A 305 8.34 -10.73 -11.31
N ILE A 306 8.81 -11.86 -11.87
CA ILE A 306 10.10 -12.46 -11.52
C ILE A 306 11.26 -11.51 -11.87
N ASN A 307 11.25 -10.91 -13.06
CA ASN A 307 12.28 -9.95 -13.47
C ASN A 307 12.31 -8.71 -12.58
N LEU A 308 11.14 -8.16 -12.21
CA LEU A 308 11.05 -7.02 -11.28
C LEU A 308 11.56 -7.39 -9.88
N ALA A 309 11.24 -8.58 -9.38
CA ALA A 309 11.74 -9.07 -8.11
C ALA A 309 13.27 -9.26 -8.11
N LEU A 310 13.84 -9.77 -9.20
CA LEU A 310 15.29 -9.88 -9.38
C LEU A 310 15.95 -8.50 -9.47
N GLY A 311 15.36 -7.55 -10.20
CA GLY A 311 15.83 -6.17 -10.27
C GLY A 311 15.83 -5.46 -8.92
N MET A 312 14.76 -5.64 -8.14
CA MET A 312 14.67 -5.14 -6.77
C MET A 312 15.77 -5.74 -5.86
N ARG A 313 16.05 -7.04 -5.98
CA ARG A 313 17.13 -7.69 -5.21
C ARG A 313 18.50 -7.08 -5.51
N GLU A 314 18.76 -6.76 -6.77
CA GLU A 314 20.00 -6.10 -7.20
C GLU A 314 20.09 -4.65 -6.72
N MET A 315 18.98 -3.91 -6.72
CA MET A 315 18.92 -2.53 -6.20
C MET A 315 19.18 -2.48 -4.68
N ILE A 316 18.66 -3.45 -3.92
CA ILE A 316 18.94 -3.55 -2.47
C ILE A 316 20.44 -3.74 -2.21
N ARG A 317 21.15 -4.53 -3.02
CA ARG A 317 22.61 -4.68 -2.91
C ARG A 317 23.38 -3.39 -3.15
N ARG A 318 22.77 -2.43 -3.83
CA ARG A 318 23.32 -1.09 -4.10
C ARG A 318 22.76 -0.03 -3.13
N ASN A 319 22.25 -0.46 -1.98
CA ASN A 319 21.66 0.39 -0.94
C ASN A 319 20.40 1.17 -1.38
N ALA A 320 19.69 0.70 -2.40
CA ALA A 320 18.41 1.26 -2.83
C ALA A 320 17.25 0.34 -2.41
N LEU A 321 16.50 0.77 -1.39
CA LEU A 321 15.32 0.03 -0.90
C LEU A 321 14.07 0.45 -1.69
N ILE A 322 13.58 -0.46 -2.54
CA ILE A 322 12.32 -0.26 -3.25
C ILE A 322 11.15 -0.81 -2.43
N ARG A 323 10.18 0.06 -2.13
CA ARG A 323 9.03 -0.25 -1.28
C ARG A 323 7.84 -0.86 -2.03
N ARG A 324 7.84 -0.82 -3.37
CA ARG A 324 6.78 -1.37 -4.24
C ARG A 324 7.40 -1.94 -5.52
N LEU A 325 7.08 -3.18 -5.90
CA LEU A 325 7.57 -3.83 -7.13
C LEU A 325 7.37 -3.00 -8.41
N PRO A 326 6.19 -2.39 -8.63
CA PRO A 326 5.95 -1.44 -9.73
C PRO A 326 6.97 -0.30 -9.85
N ALA A 327 7.51 0.18 -8.72
CA ALA A 327 8.37 1.36 -8.71
C ALA A 327 9.77 1.12 -9.33
N VAL A 328 10.22 -0.15 -9.43
CA VAL A 328 11.47 -0.51 -10.12
C VAL A 328 11.45 0.00 -11.57
N GLU A 329 10.29 -0.09 -12.21
CA GLU A 329 10.10 0.23 -13.62
C GLU A 329 9.85 1.73 -13.82
N THR A 330 9.04 2.35 -12.97
CA THR A 330 8.79 3.80 -13.00
C THR A 330 10.10 4.58 -12.83
N LEU A 331 11.03 4.09 -12.00
CA LEU A 331 12.35 4.71 -11.83
C LEU A 331 13.16 4.73 -13.14
N GLY A 332 13.10 3.66 -13.94
CA GLY A 332 13.82 3.54 -15.20
C GLY A 332 13.15 4.28 -16.38
N SER A 333 11.90 4.70 -16.21
CA SER A 333 11.13 5.43 -17.23
C SER A 333 10.92 6.92 -16.89
N ALA A 334 11.48 7.38 -15.76
CA ALA A 334 11.52 8.79 -15.40
C ALA A 334 12.47 9.54 -16.36
N THR A 335 11.99 10.64 -16.93
CA THR A 335 12.73 11.56 -17.81
C THR A 335 12.89 12.92 -17.14
#